data_AF-A0A7J2Y7B2-F1
#
_entry.id   AF-A0A7J2Y7B2-F1
#
_cell.length_a   1.000
_cell.length_b   1.000
_cell.length_c   1.000
_cell.angle_alpha   90.00
_cell.angle_beta   90.00
_cell.angle_gamma   90.00
#
_symmetry.space_group_name_H-M   'P 1'
#
loop_
_entity.id
_entity.type
_entity.pdbx_description
1 polymer ?
#
loop_
_entity_poly.entity_id
_entity_poly.type
_entity_poly.pdbx_seq_one_letter_code
_entity_poly.pdbx_strand_id
1 'polypeptide(L)'
;MAAFVFLVYGALTGDNPFLNLVLVIAIYAVVGPFLYLISAHALHVRSNSVRHGTVSLGYPIRRASGGRKRTFHVSELVDAKPEIGRGGYIGATFLLSDGTRFFIEQSAFEGRGLEIMNKLCRLVGKSYESEVKAILVQGRRYRFHIARLRGVRNHRLVFAQRIRTETGNAIRELAPDDVQSWETVSTPYAGPTYLVTMMDGTWFLITEAEAKSVGFPDLPGWAGKGLDKDSGKPMSLHSSEA
;
A
#
# COMPACT_ATOMS: atom_id res chain seq x y z
N MET A 1 -17.48 -12.08 22.30
CA MET A 1 -18.47 -13.17 22.52
C MET A 1 -18.36 -13.76 23.93
N ALA A 2 -17.19 -14.24 24.38
CA ALA A 2 -17.04 -14.89 25.69
C ALA A 2 -17.51 -14.04 26.89
N ALA A 3 -17.23 -12.73 26.90
CA ALA A 3 -17.66 -11.83 27.97
C ALA A 3 -19.19 -11.62 28.07
N PHE A 4 -19.89 -11.69 26.93
CA PHE A 4 -21.35 -11.54 26.88
C PHE A 4 -22.04 -12.79 27.45
N VAL A 5 -21.53 -13.98 27.13
CA VAL A 5 -22.02 -15.24 27.69
C VAL A 5 -21.85 -15.28 29.21
N PHE A 6 -20.72 -14.77 29.73
CA PHE A 6 -20.46 -14.71 31.17
C PHE A 6 -21.41 -13.76 31.92
N LEU A 7 -21.70 -12.58 31.33
CA LEU A 7 -22.65 -11.60 31.89
C LEU A 7 -24.10 -12.11 31.88
N VAL A 8 -24.53 -12.78 30.81
CA VAL A 8 -25.87 -13.37 30.74
C VAL A 8 -26.03 -14.52 31.74
N TYR A 9 -25.00 -15.36 31.88
CA TYR A 9 -25.03 -16.46 32.86
C TYR A 9 -25.12 -15.93 34.30
N GLY A 10 -24.31 -14.92 34.66
CA GLY A 10 -24.38 -14.29 35.98
C GLY A 10 -25.70 -13.58 36.28
N ALA A 11 -26.35 -13.00 35.26
CA ALA A 11 -27.66 -12.36 35.40
C ALA A 11 -28.78 -13.39 35.68
N LEU A 12 -28.69 -14.59 35.09
CA LEU A 12 -29.67 -15.67 35.25
C LEU A 12 -29.57 -16.40 36.60
N THR A 13 -28.43 -16.31 37.30
CA THR A 13 -28.20 -16.97 38.59
C THR A 13 -28.42 -16.07 39.81
N GLY A 14 -28.79 -14.80 39.62
CA GLY A 14 -29.04 -13.85 40.71
C GLY A 14 -30.46 -13.93 41.29
N ASP A 15 -30.67 -13.29 42.44
CA ASP A 15 -31.93 -13.32 43.21
C ASP A 15 -33.16 -12.79 42.43
N ASN A 16 -32.93 -12.01 41.37
CA ASN A 16 -33.99 -11.50 40.51
C ASN A 16 -33.58 -11.54 39.03
N PRO A 17 -33.66 -12.71 38.38
CA PRO A 17 -33.05 -12.95 37.08
C PRO A 17 -33.69 -12.11 35.98
N PHE A 18 -34.98 -11.77 36.12
CA PHE A 18 -35.68 -10.90 35.19
C PHE A 18 -35.13 -9.47 35.20
N LEU A 19 -34.93 -8.90 36.38
CA LEU A 19 -34.44 -7.52 36.53
C LEU A 19 -32.98 -7.40 36.10
N ASN A 20 -32.17 -8.42 36.40
CA ASN A 20 -30.77 -8.50 35.95
C ASN A 20 -30.66 -8.65 34.42
N LEU A 21 -31.53 -9.45 33.81
CA LEU A 21 -31.57 -9.60 32.35
C LEU A 21 -31.97 -8.27 31.67
N VAL A 22 -32.98 -7.59 32.20
CA VAL A 22 -33.39 -6.26 31.70
C VAL A 22 -32.25 -5.25 31.81
N LEU A 23 -31.50 -5.26 32.92
CA LEU A 23 -30.34 -4.38 33.11
C LEU A 23 -29.21 -4.68 32.11
N VAL A 24 -28.87 -5.95 31.87
CA VAL A 24 -27.85 -6.34 30.89
C VAL A 24 -28.25 -5.95 29.47
N ILE A 25 -29.52 -6.16 29.10
CA ILE A 25 -30.06 -5.74 27.81
C ILE A 25 -30.00 -4.21 27.69
N ALA A 26 -30.39 -3.46 28.73
CA ALA A 26 -30.36 -2.00 28.73
C ALA A 26 -28.93 -1.46 28.60
N ILE A 27 -27.95 -2.04 29.33
CA ILE A 27 -26.54 -1.67 29.21
C ILE A 27 -26.03 -1.95 27.81
N TYR A 28 -26.35 -3.10 27.22
CA TYR A 28 -25.90 -3.43 25.86
C TYR A 28 -26.56 -2.53 24.80
N ALA A 29 -27.84 -2.19 24.99
CA ALA A 29 -28.58 -1.27 24.13
C ALA A 29 -28.08 0.17 24.20
N VAL A 30 -27.39 0.57 25.26
CA VAL A 30 -26.81 1.94 25.40
C VAL A 30 -25.32 1.95 25.06
N VAL A 31 -24.53 1.06 25.67
CA VAL A 31 -23.07 1.01 25.51
C VAL A 31 -22.67 0.43 24.17
N GLY A 32 -23.42 -0.55 23.64
CA GLY A 32 -23.17 -1.16 22.33
C GLY A 32 -23.20 -0.13 21.20
N PRO A 33 -24.31 0.63 21.04
CA PRO A 33 -24.38 1.70 20.05
C PRO A 33 -23.35 2.81 20.28
N PHE A 34 -23.04 3.16 21.54
CA PHE A 34 -22.04 4.18 21.83
C PHE A 34 -20.62 3.74 21.42
N LEU A 35 -20.22 2.50 21.73
CA LEU A 35 -18.95 1.93 21.28
C LEU A 35 -18.91 1.75 19.76
N TYR A 36 -20.04 1.37 19.15
CA TYR A 36 -20.18 1.29 17.70
C TYR A 36 -20.01 2.67 17.06
N LEU A 37 -20.64 3.71 17.61
CA LEU A 37 -20.49 5.09 17.14
C LEU A 37 -19.06 5.60 17.30
N ILE A 38 -18.40 5.36 18.43
CA ILE A 38 -16.98 5.72 18.62
C ILE A 38 -16.09 4.98 17.63
N SER A 39 -16.32 3.68 17.42
CA SER A 39 -15.55 2.87 16.47
C SER A 39 -15.79 3.32 15.03
N ALA A 40 -17.05 3.60 14.65
CA ALA A 40 -17.41 4.15 13.35
C ALA A 40 -16.78 5.54 13.13
N HIS A 41 -16.76 6.39 14.16
CA HIS A 41 -16.11 7.71 14.08
C HIS A 41 -14.58 7.61 14.00
N ALA A 42 -13.98 6.68 14.75
CA ALA A 42 -12.54 6.42 14.71
C ALA A 42 -12.09 5.77 13.39
N LEU A 43 -12.95 5.01 12.73
CA LEU A 43 -12.71 4.40 11.42
C LEU A 43 -12.93 5.39 10.26
N HIS A 44 -13.58 6.53 10.49
CA HIS A 44 -13.63 7.63 9.53
C HIS A 44 -12.37 8.50 9.57
N VAL A 45 -11.18 7.88 9.54
CA VAL A 45 -9.99 8.53 9.00
C VAL A 45 -10.30 8.77 7.53
N ARG A 46 -10.80 9.97 7.20
CA ARG A 46 -11.05 10.37 5.81
C ARG A 46 -9.77 10.14 5.03
N SER A 47 -9.83 9.31 4.00
CA SER A 47 -8.69 9.06 3.13
C SER A 47 -8.23 10.34 2.46
N ASN A 48 -6.95 10.38 2.08
CA ASN A 48 -6.43 11.53 1.38
C ASN A 48 -7.19 11.67 0.05
N SER A 49 -7.54 12.88 -0.33
CA SER A 49 -8.29 13.13 -1.55
C SER A 49 -7.92 14.47 -2.16
N VAL A 50 -8.12 14.58 -3.47
CA VAL A 50 -7.91 15.83 -4.21
C VAL A 50 -9.22 16.23 -4.87
N ARG A 51 -9.71 17.42 -4.55
CA ARG A 51 -10.94 17.99 -5.12
C ARG A 51 -10.76 19.47 -5.40
N HIS A 52 -11.05 19.91 -6.62
CA HIS A 52 -11.00 21.32 -7.04
C HIS A 52 -9.70 22.03 -6.62
N GLY A 53 -8.55 21.41 -6.89
CA GLY A 53 -7.24 21.98 -6.51
C GLY A 53 -6.93 21.98 -5.02
N THR A 54 -7.80 21.44 -4.17
CA THR A 54 -7.53 21.26 -2.73
C THR A 54 -7.19 19.81 -2.43
N VAL A 55 -6.05 19.59 -1.79
CA VAL A 55 -5.66 18.29 -1.24
C VAL A 55 -6.12 18.22 0.21
N SER A 56 -6.93 17.22 0.53
CA SER A 56 -7.35 16.88 1.89
C SER A 56 -6.57 15.68 2.38
N LEU A 57 -6.09 15.75 3.62
CA LEU A 57 -5.26 14.76 4.28
C LEU A 57 -6.02 14.10 5.43
N GLY A 58 -5.83 12.81 5.60
CA GLY A 58 -6.40 12.03 6.71
C GLY A 58 -5.80 12.41 8.06
N TYR A 59 -4.61 13.02 8.07
CA TYR A 59 -3.97 13.56 9.26
C TYR A 59 -3.62 15.05 9.10
N PRO A 60 -3.66 15.83 10.20
CA PRO A 60 -3.26 17.22 10.16
C PRO A 60 -1.74 17.37 10.02
N ILE A 61 -1.30 18.24 9.13
CA ILE A 61 0.08 18.70 9.01
C ILE A 61 0.29 19.98 9.84
N ARG A 62 1.46 20.08 10.49
CA ARG A 62 1.87 21.29 11.21
C ARG A 62 2.43 22.29 10.20
N ARG A 63 1.76 23.43 10.04
CA ARG A 63 2.19 24.52 9.17
C ARG A 63 3.35 25.29 9.80
N ALA A 64 4.13 25.99 8.98
CA ALA A 64 5.21 26.85 9.46
C ALA A 64 4.73 27.95 10.41
N SER A 65 3.48 28.42 10.25
CA SER A 65 2.81 29.34 11.18
C SER A 65 2.47 28.73 12.55
N GLY A 66 2.74 27.45 12.77
CA GLY A 66 2.45 26.72 14.00
C GLY A 66 1.07 26.04 14.04
N GLY A 67 0.13 26.49 13.22
CA GLY A 67 -1.20 25.90 13.11
C GLY A 67 -1.20 24.47 12.54
N ARG A 68 -2.21 23.67 12.85
CA ARG A 68 -2.42 22.33 12.28
C ARG A 68 -3.55 22.38 11.26
N LYS A 69 -3.28 21.98 10.02
CA LYS A 69 -4.28 21.94 8.93
C LYS A 69 -4.31 20.56 8.30
N ARG A 70 -5.50 20.11 7.89
CA ARG A 70 -5.68 18.87 7.12
C ARG A 70 -5.76 19.11 5.61
N THR A 71 -5.63 20.35 5.18
CA THR A 71 -5.81 20.72 3.78
C THR A 71 -4.72 21.67 3.34
N PHE A 72 -4.40 21.61 2.06
CA PHE A 72 -3.62 22.62 1.36
C PHE A 72 -4.10 22.72 -0.09
N HIS A 73 -3.97 23.89 -0.68
CA HIS A 73 -4.24 24.09 -2.09
C HIS A 73 -3.03 23.68 -2.93
N VAL A 74 -3.22 23.06 -4.09
CA VAL A 74 -2.13 22.60 -4.97
C VAL A 74 -1.23 23.74 -5.43
N SER A 75 -1.74 24.97 -5.48
CA SER A 75 -0.93 26.17 -5.78
C SER A 75 0.04 26.55 -4.66
N GLU A 76 -0.14 26.01 -3.45
CA GLU A 76 0.83 26.16 -2.36
C GLU A 76 2.04 25.24 -2.57
N LEU A 77 1.96 24.25 -3.47
CA LEU A 77 3.04 23.30 -3.69
C LEU A 77 4.21 23.96 -4.42
N VAL A 78 5.38 23.94 -3.78
CA VAL A 78 6.63 24.49 -4.33
C VAL A 78 7.54 23.40 -4.85
N ASP A 79 7.63 22.29 -4.12
CA ASP A 79 8.44 21.16 -4.53
C ASP A 79 7.82 19.84 -4.05
N ALA A 80 8.13 18.77 -4.79
CA ALA A 80 7.76 17.41 -4.47
C ALA A 80 9.00 16.53 -4.67
N LYS A 81 9.31 15.70 -3.69
CA LYS A 81 10.43 14.77 -3.74
C LYS A 81 9.91 13.36 -3.55
N PRO A 82 9.71 12.60 -4.64
CA PRO A 82 9.48 11.17 -4.57
C PRO A 82 10.59 10.51 -3.75
N GLU A 83 10.22 9.74 -2.73
CA GLU A 83 11.19 9.04 -1.89
C GLU A 83 10.56 7.85 -1.15
N ILE A 84 11.42 6.98 -0.63
CA ILE A 84 11.01 5.91 0.28
C ILE A 84 11.10 6.45 1.70
N GLY A 85 9.94 6.63 2.32
CA GLY A 85 9.79 7.11 3.69
C GLY A 85 10.31 6.14 4.75
N ARG A 86 10.27 6.59 6.00
CA ARG A 86 10.65 5.75 7.15
C ARG A 86 9.72 4.53 7.22
N GLY A 87 10.32 3.34 7.25
CA GLY A 87 9.58 2.07 7.25
C GLY A 87 9.47 1.39 5.88
N GLY A 88 10.04 1.99 4.82
CA GLY A 88 10.03 1.39 3.48
C GLY A 88 8.77 1.71 2.68
N TYR A 89 8.05 2.77 3.04
CA TYR A 89 6.84 3.17 2.33
C TYR A 89 7.18 4.08 1.16
N ILE A 90 6.66 3.75 -0.02
CA ILE A 90 6.81 4.58 -1.22
C ILE A 90 5.87 5.78 -1.08
N GLY A 91 6.38 6.98 -1.36
CA GLY A 91 5.62 8.21 -1.22
C GLY A 91 6.37 9.41 -1.76
N ALA A 92 5.96 10.60 -1.35
CA ALA A 92 6.66 11.83 -1.67
C ALA A 92 6.66 12.77 -0.47
N THR A 93 7.78 13.48 -0.30
CA THR A 93 7.86 14.64 0.58
C THR A 93 7.50 15.89 -0.21
N PHE A 94 6.50 16.61 0.27
CA PHE A 94 6.02 17.84 -0.32
C PHE A 94 6.52 19.05 0.47
N LEU A 95 6.89 20.11 -0.24
CA LEU A 95 7.25 21.42 0.28
C LEU A 95 6.18 22.43 -0.15
N LEU A 96 5.63 23.14 0.83
CA LEU A 96 4.67 24.22 0.59
C LEU A 96 5.36 25.59 0.59
N SER A 97 4.68 26.60 0.04
CA SER A 97 5.16 27.98 -0.09
C SER A 97 5.46 28.67 1.24
N ASP A 98 4.84 28.24 2.33
CA ASP A 98 5.16 28.72 3.68
C ASP A 98 6.37 27.99 4.31
N GLY A 99 7.05 27.11 3.58
CA GLY A 99 8.18 26.32 4.06
C GLY A 99 7.79 25.01 4.77
N THR A 100 6.50 24.70 4.89
CA THR A 100 6.03 23.45 5.49
C THR A 100 6.49 22.25 4.68
N ARG A 101 7.12 21.27 5.34
CA ARG A 101 7.54 20.00 4.74
C ARG A 101 6.82 18.82 5.40
N PHE A 102 6.30 17.91 4.59
CA PHE A 102 5.63 16.72 5.09
C PHE A 102 5.66 15.60 4.06
N PHE A 103 5.71 14.36 4.54
CA PHE A 103 5.67 13.16 3.71
C PHE A 103 4.23 12.65 3.61
N ILE A 104 3.85 12.17 2.42
CA ILE A 104 2.61 11.41 2.20
C ILE A 104 2.97 10.09 1.51
N GLU A 105 2.45 8.99 2.05
CA GLU A 105 2.55 7.66 1.44
C GLU A 105 1.64 7.56 0.20
N GLN A 106 2.09 6.83 -0.82
CA GLN A 106 1.30 6.60 -2.04
C GLN A 106 -0.06 5.96 -1.72
N SER A 107 -0.04 4.93 -0.89
CA SER A 107 -1.21 4.18 -0.41
C SER A 107 -2.22 5.02 0.38
N ALA A 108 -1.84 6.22 0.85
CA ALA A 108 -2.76 7.10 1.58
C ALA A 108 -3.89 7.67 0.70
N PHE A 109 -3.75 7.53 -0.63
CA PHE A 109 -4.75 7.85 -1.65
C PHE A 109 -5.45 6.60 -2.21
N GLU A 110 -5.30 5.45 -1.56
CA GLU A 110 -5.90 4.17 -1.94
C GLU A 110 -5.54 3.79 -3.39
N GLY A 111 -6.44 3.12 -4.13
CA GLY A 111 -6.20 2.66 -5.52
C GLY A 111 -5.95 3.77 -6.55
N ARG A 112 -5.90 5.05 -6.14
CA ARG A 112 -5.55 6.20 -7.00
C ARG A 112 -4.21 6.84 -6.64
N GLY A 113 -3.44 6.24 -5.72
CA GLY A 113 -2.19 6.80 -5.23
C GLY A 113 -1.18 7.12 -6.31
N LEU A 114 -0.92 6.18 -7.21
CA LEU A 114 0.01 6.41 -8.32
C LEU A 114 -0.43 7.58 -9.22
N GLU A 115 -1.70 7.60 -9.62
CA GLU A 115 -2.29 8.64 -10.47
C GLU A 115 -2.15 10.03 -9.81
N ILE A 116 -2.54 10.13 -8.53
CA ILE A 116 -2.55 11.38 -7.79
C ILE A 116 -1.12 11.87 -7.51
N MET A 117 -0.23 10.99 -7.05
CA MET A 117 1.17 11.35 -6.79
C MET A 117 1.87 11.84 -8.06
N ASN A 118 1.63 11.17 -9.19
CA ASN A 118 2.18 11.60 -10.47
C ASN A 118 1.63 12.96 -10.90
N LYS A 119 0.33 13.21 -10.73
CA LYS A 119 -0.26 14.54 -10.99
C LYS A 119 0.36 15.62 -10.10
N LEU A 120 0.50 15.37 -8.81
CA LEU A 120 1.08 16.34 -7.86
C LEU A 120 2.55 16.64 -8.17
N CYS A 121 3.37 15.62 -8.48
CA CYS A 121 4.77 15.84 -8.84
C CYS A 121 4.91 16.55 -10.19
N ARG A 122 4.02 16.30 -11.15
CA ARG A 122 4.03 17.00 -12.44
C ARG A 122 3.77 18.50 -12.32
N LEU A 123 3.02 18.94 -11.31
CA LEU A 123 2.81 20.37 -11.04
C LEU A 123 4.13 21.12 -10.76
N VAL A 124 5.15 20.41 -10.29
CA VAL A 124 6.50 20.95 -10.03
C VAL A 124 7.54 20.41 -11.02
N GLY A 125 7.10 19.92 -12.18
CA GLY A 125 7.97 19.48 -13.27
C GLY A 125 8.66 18.12 -13.06
N LYS A 126 8.17 17.28 -12.14
CA LYS A 126 8.77 15.99 -11.80
C LYS A 126 7.89 14.80 -12.19
N SER A 127 8.52 13.67 -12.49
CA SER A 127 7.84 12.40 -12.78
C SER A 127 7.93 11.49 -11.56
N TYR A 128 6.80 11.31 -10.86
CA TYR A 128 6.75 10.49 -9.66
C TYR A 128 7.19 9.05 -9.93
N GLU A 129 6.60 8.43 -10.95
CA GLU A 129 6.87 7.05 -11.33
C GLU A 129 8.33 6.83 -11.71
N SER A 130 8.89 7.71 -12.55
CA SER A 130 10.29 7.57 -13.01
C SER A 130 11.27 7.70 -11.84
N GLU A 131 11.03 8.64 -10.92
CA GLU A 131 11.89 8.83 -9.77
C GLU A 131 11.79 7.68 -8.77
N VAL A 132 10.58 7.20 -8.46
CA VAL A 132 10.40 6.03 -7.57
C VAL A 132 11.06 4.79 -8.15
N LYS A 133 10.86 4.50 -9.44
CA LYS A 133 11.54 3.38 -10.12
C LYS A 133 13.05 3.51 -10.03
N ALA A 134 13.59 4.71 -10.30
CA ALA A 134 15.02 4.97 -10.15
C ALA A 134 15.50 4.73 -8.71
N ILE A 135 14.74 5.15 -7.69
CA ILE A 135 15.07 4.92 -6.29
C ILE A 135 15.05 3.42 -5.94
N LEU A 136 14.07 2.67 -6.43
CA LEU A 136 14.00 1.22 -6.20
C LEU A 136 15.20 0.49 -6.81
N VAL A 137 15.57 0.85 -8.04
CA VAL A 137 16.65 0.18 -8.78
C VAL A 137 18.03 0.63 -8.32
N GLN A 138 18.24 1.93 -8.17
CA GLN A 138 19.56 2.54 -7.92
C GLN A 138 19.82 2.85 -6.44
N GLY A 139 18.77 2.81 -5.60
CA GLY A 139 18.85 3.18 -4.19
C GLY A 139 19.76 2.27 -3.36
N ARG A 140 20.09 2.73 -2.15
CA ARG A 140 20.95 1.98 -1.21
C ARG A 140 20.07 1.09 -0.32
N ARG A 141 19.96 -0.19 -0.69
CA ARG A 141 19.53 -1.34 0.14
C ARG A 141 18.24 -1.13 0.95
N TYR A 142 17.08 -1.23 0.31
CA TYR A 142 15.77 -1.21 0.98
C TYR A 142 15.19 -2.64 1.10
N ARG A 143 15.21 -3.19 2.31
CA ARG A 143 14.78 -4.59 2.58
C ARG A 143 13.28 -4.83 2.32
N PHE A 144 12.44 -3.80 2.34
CA PHE A 144 10.98 -3.92 2.27
C PHE A 144 10.44 -4.10 0.85
N HIS A 145 11.27 -3.82 -0.17
CA HIS A 145 10.88 -3.96 -1.57
C HIS A 145 11.49 -5.20 -2.23
N ILE A 146 12.35 -5.96 -1.55
CA ILE A 146 12.77 -7.27 -2.04
C ILE A 146 11.79 -8.31 -1.51
N ALA A 147 10.93 -8.81 -2.39
CA ALA A 147 10.01 -9.90 -2.12
C ALA A 147 10.77 -11.22 -2.05
N ARG A 148 10.75 -11.84 -0.86
CA ARG A 148 11.31 -13.16 -0.63
C ARG A 148 10.30 -14.23 -1.02
N LEU A 149 10.66 -15.12 -1.93
CA LEU A 149 9.80 -16.22 -2.36
C LEU A 149 9.95 -17.43 -1.43
N ARG A 150 8.83 -18.07 -1.10
CA ARG A 150 8.77 -19.34 -0.36
C ARG A 150 8.56 -20.53 -1.30
N GLY A 151 7.89 -20.32 -2.43
CA GLY A 151 7.56 -21.38 -3.38
C GLY A 151 6.46 -20.93 -4.34
N VAL A 152 5.85 -21.90 -5.02
CA VAL A 152 4.76 -21.70 -5.97
C VAL A 152 3.59 -22.59 -5.58
N ARG A 153 2.37 -22.08 -5.74
CA ARG A 153 1.13 -22.84 -5.54
C ARG A 153 0.15 -22.51 -6.64
N ASN A 154 -0.29 -23.50 -7.42
CA ASN A 154 -1.24 -23.30 -8.53
C ASN A 154 -0.82 -22.15 -9.47
N HIS A 155 0.46 -22.13 -9.87
CA HIS A 155 1.08 -21.07 -10.70
C HIS A 155 1.12 -19.67 -10.07
N ARG A 156 0.81 -19.55 -8.77
CA ARG A 156 0.94 -18.32 -7.99
C ARG A 156 2.24 -18.29 -7.24
N LEU A 157 2.90 -17.14 -7.20
CA LEU A 157 4.09 -16.93 -6.37
C LEU A 157 3.66 -16.81 -4.91
N VAL A 158 4.28 -17.58 -4.01
CA VAL A 158 4.02 -17.51 -2.57
C VAL A 158 5.16 -16.78 -1.89
N PHE A 159 4.86 -15.67 -1.24
CA PHE A 159 5.85 -14.88 -0.53
C PHE A 159 6.09 -15.40 0.90
N ALA A 160 7.36 -15.34 1.33
CA ALA A 160 7.75 -15.61 2.71
C ALA A 160 7.16 -14.56 3.66
N GLN A 161 7.12 -13.29 3.22
CA GLN A 161 6.55 -12.16 3.95
C GLN A 161 5.38 -11.57 3.16
N ARG A 162 4.39 -11.01 3.87
CA ARG A 162 3.27 -10.34 3.19
C ARG A 162 3.76 -9.05 2.54
N ILE A 163 3.40 -8.84 1.28
CA ILE A 163 3.65 -7.60 0.55
C ILE A 163 2.43 -6.71 0.68
N ARG A 164 2.61 -5.46 1.09
CA ARG A 164 1.53 -4.48 1.06
C ARG A 164 1.40 -3.93 -0.35
N THR A 165 0.17 -3.91 -0.84
CA THR A 165 -0.21 -3.37 -2.14
C THR A 165 -0.70 -1.93 -1.99
N GLU A 166 -0.81 -1.22 -3.11
CA GLU A 166 -1.31 0.16 -3.16
C GLU A 166 -2.76 0.28 -2.68
N THR A 167 -3.54 -0.78 -2.84
CA THR A 167 -4.89 -0.88 -2.26
C THR A 167 -4.90 -1.01 -0.73
N GLY A 168 -3.73 -1.04 -0.07
CA GLY A 168 -3.59 -1.19 1.38
C GLY A 168 -3.69 -2.64 1.86
N ASN A 169 -3.95 -3.58 0.95
CA ASN A 169 -4.07 -5.00 1.26
C ASN A 169 -2.67 -5.63 1.43
N ALA A 170 -2.56 -6.61 2.32
CA ALA A 170 -1.32 -7.36 2.49
C ALA A 170 -1.48 -8.73 1.83
N ILE A 171 -0.87 -8.91 0.67
CA ILE A 171 -0.94 -10.17 -0.10
C ILE A 171 0.18 -11.12 0.31
N ARG A 172 -0.10 -12.43 0.28
CA ARG A 172 0.88 -13.49 0.50
C ARG A 172 1.10 -14.35 -0.74
N GLU A 173 0.13 -14.34 -1.65
CA GLU A 173 0.18 -15.05 -2.91
C GLU A 173 -0.07 -14.04 -4.02
N LEU A 174 0.64 -14.18 -5.14
CA LEU A 174 0.49 -13.32 -6.31
C LEU A 174 0.14 -14.17 -7.53
N ALA A 175 -0.99 -13.87 -8.15
CA ALA A 175 -1.37 -14.48 -9.42
C ALA A 175 -0.78 -13.70 -10.60
N PRO A 176 -0.55 -14.36 -11.75
CA PRO A 176 -0.08 -13.68 -12.96
C PRO A 176 -1.04 -12.58 -13.45
N ASP A 177 -2.35 -12.74 -13.21
CA ASP A 177 -3.38 -11.76 -13.63
C ASP A 177 -3.29 -10.43 -12.86
N ASP A 178 -2.76 -10.46 -11.64
CA ASP A 178 -2.55 -9.27 -10.81
C ASP A 178 -1.28 -8.49 -11.22
N VAL A 179 -0.48 -9.06 -12.13
CA VAL A 179 0.78 -8.50 -12.61
C VAL A 179 0.56 -7.82 -13.96
N GLN A 180 0.92 -6.54 -14.01
CA GLN A 180 0.92 -5.78 -15.25
C GLN A 180 2.10 -6.20 -16.12
N SER A 181 3.30 -6.18 -15.53
CA SER A 181 4.53 -6.55 -16.21
C SER A 181 5.64 -6.91 -15.21
N TRP A 182 6.68 -7.56 -15.70
CA TRP A 182 7.95 -7.65 -15.00
C TRP A 182 9.11 -7.38 -15.95
N GLU A 183 10.20 -6.82 -15.45
CA GLU A 183 11.39 -6.50 -16.25
C GLU A 183 12.67 -6.87 -15.52
N THR A 184 13.69 -7.26 -16.26
CA THR A 184 15.00 -7.61 -15.68
C THR A 184 15.80 -6.35 -15.44
N VAL A 185 16.11 -6.09 -14.17
CA VAL A 185 16.92 -4.96 -13.72
C VAL A 185 18.14 -5.46 -12.94
N SER A 186 19.19 -4.64 -12.86
CA SER A 186 20.33 -4.93 -12.01
C SER A 186 20.43 -3.85 -10.94
N THR A 187 20.44 -4.26 -9.68
CA THR A 187 20.53 -3.34 -8.55
C THR A 187 21.94 -3.39 -7.95
N PRO A 188 22.49 -2.26 -7.47
CA PRO A 188 23.81 -2.24 -6.83
C PRO A 188 23.91 -3.11 -5.56
N TYR A 189 22.78 -3.49 -4.95
CA TYR A 189 22.72 -4.11 -3.63
C TYR A 189 22.21 -5.55 -3.62
N ALA A 190 21.53 -6.00 -4.67
CA ALA A 190 21.04 -7.38 -4.81
C ALA A 190 21.46 -8.04 -6.14
N GLY A 191 22.17 -7.32 -7.02
CA GLY A 191 22.58 -7.84 -8.32
C GLY A 191 21.40 -7.94 -9.28
N PRO A 192 21.39 -8.96 -10.16
CA PRO A 192 20.27 -9.22 -11.07
C PRO A 192 18.97 -9.52 -10.32
N THR A 193 17.91 -8.81 -10.68
CA THR A 193 16.59 -8.90 -10.05
C THR A 193 15.50 -8.64 -11.09
N TYR A 194 14.29 -9.10 -10.82
CA TYR A 194 13.10 -8.77 -11.58
C TYR A 194 12.34 -7.65 -10.88
N LEU A 195 12.13 -6.52 -11.54
CA LEU A 195 11.18 -5.51 -11.10
C LEU A 195 9.79 -5.91 -11.55
N VAL A 196 8.92 -6.22 -10.60
CA VAL A 196 7.54 -6.60 -10.85
C VAL A 196 6.66 -5.38 -10.65
N THR A 197 5.81 -5.11 -11.65
CA THR A 197 4.78 -4.07 -11.61
C THR A 197 3.41 -4.73 -11.54
N MET A 198 2.67 -4.46 -10.46
CA MET A 198 1.30 -4.93 -10.30
C MET A 198 0.31 -4.03 -11.04
N MET A 199 -0.88 -4.56 -11.33
CA MET A 199 -1.98 -3.80 -11.96
C MET A 199 -2.45 -2.60 -11.14
N ASP A 200 -2.26 -2.64 -9.81
CA ASP A 200 -2.59 -1.53 -8.91
C ASP A 200 -1.45 -0.51 -8.73
N GLY A 201 -0.34 -0.67 -9.46
CA GLY A 201 0.82 0.22 -9.39
C GLY A 201 1.83 -0.13 -8.30
N THR A 202 1.63 -1.23 -7.57
CA THR A 202 2.63 -1.72 -6.60
C THR A 202 3.90 -2.18 -7.32
N TRP A 203 5.06 -1.71 -6.86
CA TRP A 203 6.37 -2.16 -7.34
C TRP A 203 7.16 -2.88 -6.25
N PHE A 204 7.77 -3.99 -6.63
CA PHE A 204 8.72 -4.70 -5.80
C PHE A 204 9.71 -5.50 -6.66
N LEU A 205 10.80 -5.93 -6.04
CA LEU A 205 11.89 -6.66 -6.65
C LEU A 205 11.86 -8.12 -6.20
N ILE A 206 12.13 -9.04 -7.12
CA ILE A 206 12.40 -10.44 -6.81
C ILE A 206 13.85 -10.71 -7.24
N THR A 207 14.66 -11.29 -6.36
CA THR A 207 16.05 -11.61 -6.77
C THR A 207 16.08 -12.73 -7.79
N GLU A 208 17.00 -12.66 -8.76
CA GLU A 208 17.07 -13.68 -9.81
C GLU A 208 17.29 -15.09 -9.25
N ALA A 209 18.09 -15.20 -8.17
CA ALA A 209 18.32 -16.47 -7.47
C ALA A 209 17.02 -17.08 -6.91
N GLU A 210 16.16 -16.26 -6.30
CA GLU A 210 14.88 -16.72 -5.74
C GLU A 210 13.88 -17.05 -6.84
N ALA A 211 13.82 -16.19 -7.86
CA ALA A 211 13.02 -16.43 -9.06
C ALA A 211 13.34 -17.80 -9.68
N LYS A 212 14.63 -18.06 -9.95
CA LYS A 212 15.10 -19.33 -10.51
C LYS A 212 14.78 -20.52 -9.60
N SER A 213 14.90 -20.36 -8.27
CA SER A 213 14.61 -21.46 -7.33
C SER A 213 13.16 -21.95 -7.38
N VAL A 214 12.23 -21.13 -7.87
CA VAL A 214 10.81 -21.49 -7.98
C VAL A 214 10.34 -21.64 -9.44
N GLY A 215 11.25 -21.57 -10.41
CA GLY A 215 10.92 -21.64 -11.83
C GLY A 215 10.24 -20.39 -12.40
N PHE A 216 10.35 -19.23 -11.72
CA PHE A 216 10.00 -17.94 -12.32
C PHE A 216 11.16 -17.48 -13.24
N PRO A 217 10.90 -16.97 -14.45
CA PRO A 217 9.62 -16.53 -15.03
C PRO A 217 8.85 -17.54 -15.89
N ASP A 218 9.30 -18.79 -16.00
CA ASP A 218 8.76 -19.81 -16.92
C ASP A 218 7.41 -20.41 -16.48
N LEU A 219 6.84 -19.90 -15.39
CA LEU A 219 5.54 -20.34 -14.90
C LEU A 219 4.41 -20.01 -15.90
N PRO A 220 3.39 -20.88 -16.05
CA PRO A 220 2.21 -20.60 -16.87
C PRO A 220 1.56 -19.26 -16.51
N GLY A 221 1.30 -18.43 -17.52
CA GLY A 221 0.71 -17.09 -17.37
C GLY A 221 1.71 -15.96 -17.08
N TRP A 222 2.97 -16.26 -16.76
CA TRP A 222 3.98 -15.25 -16.42
C TRP A 222 4.85 -14.83 -17.59
N ALA A 223 5.12 -15.76 -18.51
CA ALA A 223 6.00 -15.55 -19.66
C ALA A 223 5.58 -14.35 -20.54
N GLY A 224 4.28 -14.21 -20.82
CA GLY A 224 3.75 -13.11 -21.65
C GLY A 224 3.74 -11.73 -20.96
N LYS A 225 4.15 -11.65 -19.69
CA LYS A 225 4.21 -10.40 -18.90
C LYS A 225 5.62 -9.81 -18.83
N GLY A 226 6.63 -10.56 -19.29
CA GLY A 226 8.02 -10.09 -19.30
C GLY A 226 8.19 -8.96 -20.30
N LEU A 227 8.90 -7.91 -19.92
CA LEU A 227 9.31 -6.83 -20.80
C LEU A 227 10.80 -6.94 -21.08
N ASP A 228 11.16 -6.74 -22.34
CA ASP A 228 12.56 -6.59 -22.73
C ASP A 228 13.07 -5.19 -22.35
N LYS A 229 14.26 -5.16 -21.74
CA LYS A 229 14.85 -4.00 -21.06
C LYS A 229 15.04 -2.80 -21.99
N ASP A 230 15.23 -3.06 -23.28
CA ASP A 230 15.58 -2.04 -24.27
C ASP A 230 14.40 -1.58 -25.14
N SER A 231 13.23 -2.24 -25.06
CA SER A 231 12.11 -1.93 -25.96
C SER A 231 10.80 -1.63 -25.25
N GLY A 232 10.64 -1.97 -23.97
CA GLY A 232 9.36 -1.88 -23.26
C GLY A 232 8.25 -2.71 -23.93
N LYS A 233 8.60 -3.60 -24.87
CA LYS A 233 7.70 -4.51 -25.55
C LYS A 233 7.67 -5.84 -24.79
N PRO A 234 6.51 -6.54 -24.79
CA PRO A 234 6.43 -7.89 -24.25
C PRO A 234 7.47 -8.78 -24.92
N MET A 235 8.18 -9.54 -24.11
CA MET A 235 9.24 -10.46 -24.53
C MET A 235 8.59 -11.54 -25.39
N SER A 236 8.78 -11.46 -26.71
CA SER A 236 8.33 -12.51 -27.62
C SER A 236 9.21 -13.72 -27.40
N LEU A 237 8.72 -14.72 -26.68
CA LEU A 237 9.36 -16.02 -26.70
C LEU A 237 9.18 -16.57 -28.12
N HIS A 238 10.28 -16.69 -28.84
CA HIS A 238 10.32 -17.63 -29.95
C HIS A 238 9.91 -18.99 -29.39
N SER A 239 8.71 -19.43 -29.76
CA SER A 239 8.31 -20.82 -29.70
C SER A 239 9.38 -21.63 -30.44
N SER A 240 10.25 -22.31 -29.70
CA SER A 240 10.99 -23.42 -30.27
C SER A 240 9.98 -24.54 -30.48
N GLU A 241 9.46 -24.63 -31.69
CA GLU A 241 9.04 -25.91 -32.23
C GLU A 241 10.29 -26.81 -32.29
N ALA A 242 10.27 -27.87 -31.50
CA ALA A 242 10.96 -29.14 -31.74
C ALA A 242 10.24 -30.23 -30.95
#